data_AF-A0A920J7Y0-F1
#
_entry.id   AF-A0A920J7Y0-F1
#
_cell.length_a   1.000
_cell.length_b   1.000
_cell.length_c   1.000
_cell.angle_alpha   90.00
_cell.angle_beta   90.00
_cell.angle_gamma   90.00
#
_symmetry.space_group_name_H-M   'P 1'
#
loop_
_entity.id
_entity.type
_entity.pdbx_description
1 polymer ?
#
loop_
_entity_poly.entity_id
_entity_poly.type
_entity_poly.pdbx_seq_one_letter_code
_entity_poly.pdbx_strand_id
1 'polypeptide(L)' 'MVGKYTELKDSYKSLNEALGHAGIKKNAKVNITFVEAEKLTKRNVKNPSLNLRMLY' A
#
# COMPACT_ATOMS: atom_id res chain seq x y z
N MET A 1 0.95 -0.51 2.67
CA MET A 1 2.37 -0.60 2.30
C MET A 1 3.06 0.73 2.57
N VAL A 2 4.22 0.69 3.21
CA VAL A 2 5.01 1.90 3.52
C VAL A 2 6.22 1.91 2.59
N GLY A 3 6.41 3.01 1.87
CA GLY A 3 7.48 3.12 0.87
C GLY A 3 8.06 4.53 0.84
N LYS A 4 9.34 4.64 0.43
CA LYS A 4 9.99 5.94 0.21
C LYS A 4 9.47 6.61 -1.07
N TYR A 5 9.13 5.81 -2.08
CA TYR A 5 8.67 6.29 -3.39
C TYR A 5 7.29 5.72 -3.71
N THR A 6 6.25 6.13 -2.98
CA THR A 6 4.89 5.62 -3.24
C THR A 6 4.30 6.08 -4.57
N GLU A 7 4.90 7.10 -5.18
CA GLU A 7 4.51 7.64 -6.49
C GLU A 7 5.03 6.79 -7.65
N LEU A 8 6.12 6.04 -7.44
CA LEU A 8 6.64 5.07 -8.39
C LEU A 8 5.90 3.73 -8.25
N LYS A 9 4.73 3.65 -8.89
CA LYS A 9 3.93 2.42 -8.94
C LYS A 9 4.73 1.21 -9.45
N ASP A 10 5.61 1.44 -10.41
CA ASP A 10 6.42 0.38 -11.02
C ASP A 10 7.38 -0.28 -10.02
N SER A 11 7.85 0.44 -9.01
CA SER A 11 8.72 -0.10 -7.97
C SER A 11 8.06 -1.19 -7.12
N TYR A 12 6.74 -1.32 -7.18
CA TYR A 12 5.96 -2.26 -6.37
C TYR A 12 5.10 -3.22 -7.20
N LYS A 13 5.27 -3.26 -8.52
CA LYS A 13 4.47 -4.09 -9.44
C LYS A 13 4.45 -5.56 -9.03
N SER A 14 5.62 -6.17 -8.88
CA SER A 14 5.72 -7.60 -8.52
C SER A 14 5.15 -7.91 -7.13
N LEU A 15 5.22 -6.96 -6.20
CA LEU A 15 4.67 -7.12 -4.86
C LEU A 15 3.13 -7.02 -4.86
N ASN A 16 2.58 -6.08 -5.62
CA ASN A 16 1.14 -5.97 -5.82
C ASN A 16 0.57 -7.22 -6.50
N GLU A 17 1.27 -7.78 -7.49
CA GLU A 17 0.90 -9.04 -8.14
C GLU A 17 0.89 -10.20 -7.13
N ALA A 18 1.95 -10.38 -6.35
CA ALA A 18 2.02 -11.42 -5.32
C ALA A 18 0.89 -11.31 -4.29
N LEU A 19 0.60 -10.09 -3.83
CA LEU A 19 -0.50 -9.83 -2.90
C LEU A 19 -1.87 -10.09 -3.55
N GLY A 20 -2.07 -9.69 -4.79
CA GLY A 20 -3.29 -9.98 -5.57
C GLY A 20 -3.51 -11.49 -5.72
N HIS A 21 -2.48 -12.24 -6.11
CA HIS A 21 -2.53 -13.71 -6.20
C HIS A 21 -2.85 -14.37 -4.85
N ALA A 22 -2.29 -13.86 -3.75
CA ALA A 22 -2.61 -14.35 -2.41
C ALA A 22 -4.08 -14.09 -2.03
N GLY A 23 -4.62 -12.91 -2.41
CA GLY A 23 -6.03 -12.57 -2.25
C GLY A 23 -6.96 -13.53 -2.98
N ILE A 24 -6.69 -13.79 -4.27
CA ILE A 24 -7.45 -14.73 -5.09
C ILE A 24 -7.40 -16.14 -4.46
N LYS A 25 -6.21 -16.61 -4.08
CA LYS A 25 -6.02 -17.93 -3.45
C LYS A 25 -6.78 -18.09 -2.14
N LYS A 26 -6.98 -16.99 -1.39
CA LYS A 26 -7.70 -16.97 -0.12
C LYS A 26 -9.14 -16.48 -0.22
N ASN A 27 -9.62 -16.22 -1.44
CA ASN A 27 -10.94 -15.64 -1.72
C ASN A 27 -11.19 -14.37 -0.88
N ALA A 28 -10.16 -13.54 -0.73
CA ALA A 28 -10.15 -12.35 0.11
C ALA A 28 -9.78 -11.12 -0.72
N LYS A 29 -10.49 -10.01 -0.49
CA LYS A 29 -10.17 -8.73 -1.15
C LYS A 29 -8.94 -8.11 -0.51
N VAL A 30 -7.92 -7.84 -1.33
CA VAL A 30 -6.69 -7.20 -0.90
C VAL A 30 -6.79 -5.70 -1.16
N ASN A 31 -6.81 -4.91 -0.09
CA ASN A 31 -6.79 -3.45 -0.15
C ASN A 31 -5.40 -2.95 0.27
N ILE A 32 -4.64 -2.41 -0.68
CA ILE A 32 -3.31 -1.87 -0.43
C ILE A 32 -3.39 -0.35 -0.34
N THR A 33 -3.16 0.21 0.84
CA THR A 33 -2.95 1.66 1.02
C THR A 33 -1.47 1.96 0.99
N PHE A 34 -1.05 2.89 0.13
CA PHE A 34 0.33 3.36 0.09
C PHE A 34 0.52 4.54 1.03
N VAL A 35 1.56 4.47 1.84
CA VAL A 35 1.91 5.52 2.80
C VAL A 35 3.38 5.90 2.60
N GLU A 36 3.63 7.20 2.44
CA GLU A 36 4.98 7.73 2.32
C GLU A 36 5.72 7.61 3.64
N ALA A 37 6.86 6.92 3.60
CA ALA A 37 7.71 6.70 4.76
C ALA A 37 8.18 8.04 5.37
N GLU A 38 8.44 9.04 4.53
CA GLU A 38 8.93 10.37 4.95
C GLU A 38 7.84 11.21 5.64
N LYS A 39 6.56 10.96 5.32
CA LYS A 39 5.43 11.63 5.98
C LYS A 39 4.99 10.90 7.25
N LEU A 40 5.54 9.73 7.54
CA LEU A 40 5.20 8.94 8.72
C LEU A 40 5.94 9.47 9.95
N THR A 41 5.20 9.81 11.00
CA THR A 41 5.72 10.29 12.28
C THR A 41 5.07 9.52 13.43
N LYS A 42 5.72 9.48 14.60
CA LYS A 42 5.16 8.82 15.80
C LYS A 42 3.78 9.35 16.20
N ARG A 43 3.42 10.57 15.80
CA ARG A 43 2.12 11.19 16.07
C ARG A 43 1.03 10.78 15.09
N ASN A 44 1.37 10.51 13.83
CA ASN A 44 0.40 10.19 12.77
C ASN A 44 0.33 8.69 12.42
N VAL A 45 1.25 7.86 12.92
CA VAL A 45 1.25 6.40 12.70
C VAL A 45 -0.04 5.72 13.20
N LYS A 46 -0.73 6.35 14.15
CA LYS A 46 -2.02 5.87 14.67
C LYS A 46 -3.22 6.32 13.83
N ASN A 47 -3.04 7.25 12.88
CA ASN A 47 -4.15 7.83 12.12
C ASN A 47 -4.14 7.32 10.67
N PRO A 48 -5.04 6.40 10.28
CA PRO A 48 -5.05 5.78 8.95
C PRO A 48 -5.44 6.71 7.79
N SER A 49 -5.69 8.00 8.05
CA SER A 49 -6.24 8.96 7.09
C SER A 49 -5.25 9.48 6.04
N LEU A 50 -3.98 9.09 6.09
CA LEU A 50 -2.97 9.36 5.06
C LEU A 50 -3.22 8.48 3.82
N ASN A 51 -4.36 8.70 3.15
CA ASN A 51 -4.81 7.90 2.02
C ASN A 51 -4.43 8.56 0.68
N LEU A 52 -3.39 8.07 0.03
CA LEU A 52 -3.29 8.12 -1.43
C LEU A 52 -4.13 6.97 -1.98
N ARG A 53 -5.38 7.29 -2.34
CA ARG A 53 -6.33 6.30 -2.84
C ARG A 53 -6.04 6.04 -4.32
N MET A 54 -5.43 4.90 -4.60
CA MET A 54 -5.25 4.42 -5.95
C MET A 54 -6.18 3.23 -6.17
N LEU A 55 -7.25 3.47 -6.93
CA LEU A 55 -8.19 2.44 -7.36
C LEU A 55 -7.53 1.63 -8.49
N TYR A 56 -7.45 0.32 -8.30
CA TYR A 56 -7.24 -0.67 -9.35
C TYR A 56 -8.60 -1.21 -9.78
#